data_AF-A0A9J6DHZ5-F1
#
_entry.id   AF-A0A9J6DHZ5-F1
#
_cell.length_a   1.000
_cell.length_b   1.000
_cell.length_c   1.000
_cell.angle_alpha   90.00
_cell.angle_beta   90.00
_cell.angle_gamma   90.00
#
_symmetry.space_group_name_H-M   'P 1'
#
loop_
_entity.id
_entity.type
_entity.pdbx_description
1 polymer ?
#
loop_
_entity_poly.entity_id
_entity_poly.type
_entity_poly.pdbx_seq_one_letter_code
_entity_poly.pdbx_strand_id
1 'polypeptide(L)'
;MSDDDKAEPAFPVEDTGEDYGADLPPTTANEYLRRVQIEASNCPNVVVAKLDTSKFLVKQTVPFINSNDCPPPPEGFAPSRGWQRKQVYNFHLAREATLLKRNKEKSPVKLPRISEKDRWKDVLCGSASPSVHPLVSVVTTIPQQTIEAVISYSAEWIEEEGFCASMSSKDDPDLLPLNLMICLIACYFNQTDLADK
;
A
#
# COMPACT_ATOMS: atom_id res chain seq x y z
N MET A 1 4.10 24.01 -0.33
CA MET A 1 4.65 24.06 1.04
C MET A 1 3.67 24.90 1.82
N SER A 2 2.92 24.27 2.73
CA SER A 2 1.89 24.93 3.52
C SER A 2 2.55 25.98 4.41
N ASP A 3 1.92 27.15 4.57
CA ASP A 3 2.43 28.26 5.37
C ASP A 3 2.48 27.99 6.89
N ASP A 4 2.03 26.80 7.34
CA ASP A 4 1.96 26.37 8.75
C ASP A 4 3.31 25.99 9.39
N ASP A 5 4.40 25.84 8.61
CA ASP A 5 5.74 25.49 9.13
C ASP A 5 6.67 26.70 9.31
N LYS A 6 6.12 27.92 9.45
CA LYS A 6 6.92 29.10 9.79
C LYS A 6 7.06 29.20 11.30
N ALA A 7 8.30 29.14 11.79
CA ALA A 7 8.60 29.38 13.20
C ALA A 7 8.02 30.74 13.63
N GLU A 8 7.05 30.72 14.54
CA GLU A 8 6.49 31.95 15.10
C GLU A 8 7.54 32.66 15.97
N PRO A 9 7.59 34.01 15.95
CA PRO A 9 8.53 34.76 16.78
C PRO A 9 8.32 34.47 18.27
N ALA A 10 9.36 33.94 18.94
CA ALA A 10 9.30 33.64 20.37
C ALA A 10 9.26 34.89 21.27
N PHE A 11 9.72 36.04 20.75
CA PHE A 11 9.72 37.31 21.46
C PHE A 11 9.00 38.39 20.63
N PRO A 12 8.11 39.17 21.25
CA PRO A 12 7.56 40.36 20.60
C PRO A 12 8.67 41.41 20.47
N VAL A 13 8.76 42.02 19.30
CA VAL A 13 9.66 43.15 19.05
C VAL A 13 8.79 44.36 18.71
N GLU A 14 8.82 45.38 19.55
CA GLU A 14 8.02 46.59 19.39
C GLU A 14 8.74 47.58 18.47
N ASP A 15 8.00 48.20 17.54
CA ASP A 15 8.51 49.32 16.75
C ASP A 15 8.24 50.64 17.47
N THR A 16 9.30 51.37 17.80
CA THR A 16 9.26 52.62 18.57
C THR A 16 9.61 53.82 17.70
N GLY A 17 9.95 53.61 16.42
CA GLY A 17 10.26 54.68 15.46
C GLY A 17 11.51 55.50 15.76
N GLU A 18 12.31 55.11 16.75
CA GLU A 18 13.56 55.77 17.13
C GLU A 18 14.73 55.26 16.27
N ASP A 19 15.55 56.17 15.74
CA ASP A 19 16.77 55.84 14.98
C ASP A 19 17.93 55.59 15.96
N TYR A 20 18.28 54.32 16.17
CA TYR A 20 19.37 53.94 17.07
C TYR A 20 20.69 54.02 16.34
N GLY A 21 21.56 54.92 16.78
CA GLY A 21 22.94 55.00 16.28
C GLY A 21 23.65 53.65 16.42
N ALA A 22 24.02 53.05 15.29
CA ALA A 22 24.63 51.71 15.23
C ALA A 22 25.98 51.61 15.96
N ASP A 23 26.60 52.74 16.29
CA ASP A 23 27.94 52.83 16.87
C ASP A 23 27.98 52.70 18.40
N LEU A 24 26.83 52.78 19.08
CA LEU A 24 26.73 52.59 20.53
C LEU A 24 26.14 51.21 20.84
N PRO A 25 26.59 50.52 21.91
CA PRO A 25 26.01 49.25 22.31
C PRO A 25 24.53 49.44 22.70
N PRO A 26 23.64 48.49 22.37
CA PRO A 26 22.23 48.60 22.71
C PRO A 26 22.05 48.59 24.23
N THR A 27 21.15 49.45 24.70
CA THR A 27 20.88 49.64 26.13
C THR A 27 19.64 48.90 26.59
N THR A 28 18.82 48.41 25.66
CA THR A 28 17.60 47.64 25.93
C THR A 28 17.52 46.35 25.10
N ALA A 29 16.76 45.37 25.58
CA ALA A 29 16.56 44.10 24.86
C ALA A 29 15.78 44.28 23.54
N ASN A 30 14.79 45.18 23.50
CA ASN A 30 14.02 45.47 22.29
C ASN A 30 14.89 46.11 21.20
N GLU A 31 15.78 47.03 21.59
CA GLU A 31 16.77 47.63 20.70
C GLU A 31 17.72 46.58 20.11
N TYR A 32 18.20 45.66 20.95
CA TYR A 32 19.04 44.55 20.50
C TYR A 32 18.32 43.68 19.45
N LEU A 33 17.08 43.24 19.73
CA LEU A 33 16.33 42.37 18.82
C LEU A 33 16.04 43.03 17.47
N ARG A 34 15.74 44.34 17.44
CA ARG A 34 15.60 45.07 16.18
C ARG A 34 16.89 45.12 15.38
N ARG A 35 18.03 45.38 16.02
CA ARG A 35 19.34 45.37 15.34
C ARG A 35 19.62 44.00 14.73
N VAL A 36 19.32 42.92 15.45
CA VAL A 36 19.43 41.54 14.93
C VAL A 36 18.50 41.31 13.75
N GLN A 37 17.25 41.79 13.79
CA GLN A 37 16.33 41.68 12.65
C GLN A 37 16.86 42.43 11.41
N ILE A 38 17.40 43.63 11.59
CA ILE A 38 18.01 44.43 10.51
C ILE A 38 19.27 43.73 9.96
N GLU A 39 20.17 43.28 10.83
CA GLU A 39 21.38 42.54 10.43
C GLU A 39 21.03 41.24 9.69
N ALA A 40 20.08 40.46 10.21
CA ALA A 40 19.60 39.25 9.56
C ALA A 40 18.91 39.54 8.21
N SER A 41 18.21 40.68 8.07
CA SER A 41 17.62 41.10 6.79
C SER A 41 18.66 41.48 5.74
N ASN A 42 19.84 41.92 6.18
CA ASN A 42 20.99 42.18 5.32
C ASN A 42 21.77 40.90 4.96
N CYS A 43 21.54 39.80 5.68
CA CYS A 43 22.13 38.51 5.38
C CYS A 43 21.30 37.75 4.31
N PRO A 44 21.95 36.98 3.42
CA PRO A 44 21.24 36.13 2.47
C PRO A 44 20.46 35.02 3.19
N ASN A 45 19.17 34.86 2.86
CA ASN A 45 18.27 33.90 3.48
C ASN A 45 18.71 32.43 3.28
N VAL A 46 19.35 32.14 2.14
CA VAL A 46 19.90 30.81 1.85
C VAL A 46 21.31 30.99 1.29
N VAL A 47 22.26 30.28 1.89
CA VAL A 47 23.63 30.16 1.41
C VAL A 47 23.92 28.70 1.05
N VAL A 48 24.58 28.48 -0.08
CA VAL A 48 24.93 27.12 -0.54
C VAL A 48 26.45 26.98 -0.48
N ALA A 49 26.92 26.09 0.40
CA ALA A 49 28.33 25.73 0.46
C ALA A 49 28.65 24.70 -0.63
N LYS A 50 29.65 25.01 -1.46
CA LYS A 50 30.18 24.06 -2.45
C LYS A 50 31.17 23.13 -1.78
N LEU A 51 30.72 21.91 -1.47
CA LEU A 51 31.54 20.86 -0.89
C LEU A 51 31.89 19.83 -1.96
N ASP A 52 33.12 19.32 -1.93
CA ASP A 52 33.48 18.15 -2.73
C ASP A 52 32.92 16.88 -2.08
N THR A 53 31.89 16.32 -2.72
CA THR A 53 31.21 15.10 -2.27
C THR A 53 31.62 13.86 -3.05
N SER A 54 32.58 13.97 -3.98
CA SER A 54 33.01 12.87 -4.87
C SER A 54 33.37 11.58 -4.12
N LYS A 55 34.04 11.70 -2.97
CA LYS A 55 34.43 10.59 -2.08
C LYS A 55 33.27 9.79 -1.48
N PHE A 56 32.05 10.32 -1.53
CA PHE A 56 30.85 9.68 -0.97
C PHE A 56 29.97 9.01 -2.03
N LEU A 57 30.20 9.28 -3.32
CA LEU A 57 29.44 8.63 -4.41
C LEU A 57 29.58 7.11 -4.38
N VAL A 58 30.77 6.62 -4.05
CA VAL A 58 31.06 5.18 -3.93
C VAL A 58 30.52 4.57 -2.63
N LYS A 59 30.09 5.40 -1.67
CA LYS A 59 29.59 4.99 -0.35
C LYS A 59 28.08 5.16 -0.21
N GLN A 60 27.37 5.45 -1.29
CA GLN A 60 25.93 5.58 -1.27
C GLN A 60 25.29 4.20 -1.08
N THR A 61 24.47 4.05 -0.04
CA THR A 61 23.63 2.87 0.11
C THR A 61 22.65 2.82 -1.05
N VAL A 62 22.68 1.72 -1.82
CA VAL A 62 21.68 1.50 -2.87
C VAL A 62 20.33 1.24 -2.21
N PRO A 63 19.23 1.83 -2.71
CA PRO A 63 17.91 1.43 -2.29
C PRO A 63 17.72 -0.04 -2.69
N PHE A 64 17.40 -0.88 -1.71
CA PHE A 64 17.03 -2.27 -1.98
C PHE A 64 15.65 -2.26 -2.65
N ILE A 65 15.63 -2.63 -3.94
CA ILE A 65 14.40 -2.84 -4.68
C ILE A 65 14.11 -4.34 -4.56
N ASN A 66 13.08 -4.70 -3.79
CA ASN A 66 12.49 -6.04 -3.90
C ASN A 66 11.94 -6.15 -5.33
N SER A 67 12.65 -6.84 -6.22
CA SER A 67 12.13 -7.21 -7.53
C SER A 67 11.11 -8.34 -7.34
N ASN A 68 9.95 -8.02 -6.77
CA ASN A 68 8.76 -8.88 -6.82
C ASN A 68 8.05 -8.73 -8.18
N ASP A 69 8.83 -8.59 -9.24
CA ASP A 69 8.29 -8.47 -10.60
C ASP A 69 7.59 -9.80 -10.91
N CYS A 70 6.26 -9.76 -11.03
CA CYS A 70 5.50 -10.89 -11.52
C CYS A 70 6.02 -11.17 -12.95
N PRO A 71 6.65 -12.33 -13.19
CA PRO A 71 7.23 -12.59 -14.50
C PRO A 71 6.11 -12.59 -15.54
N PRO A 72 6.33 -11.98 -16.73
CA PRO A 72 5.31 -11.97 -17.75
C PRO A 72 4.95 -13.42 -18.11
N PRO A 73 3.67 -13.69 -18.42
CA PRO A 73 3.25 -15.03 -18.80
C PRO A 73 4.00 -15.49 -20.05
N PRO A 74 4.32 -16.79 -20.17
CA PRO A 74 4.91 -17.34 -21.39
C PRO A 74 4.08 -17.01 -22.63
N GLU A 75 4.72 -17.00 -23.79
CA GLU A 75 4.08 -16.56 -25.03
C GLU A 75 2.82 -17.39 -25.33
N GLY A 76 1.69 -16.69 -25.47
CA GLY A 76 0.39 -17.31 -25.75
C GLY A 76 -0.35 -17.91 -24.54
N PHE A 77 0.13 -17.69 -23.32
CA PHE A 77 -0.56 -18.03 -22.07
C PHE A 77 -1.31 -16.83 -21.47
N ALA A 78 -0.96 -15.60 -21.87
CA ALA A 78 -1.64 -14.37 -21.48
C ALA A 78 -3.11 -14.35 -21.96
N PRO A 79 -4.07 -13.97 -21.10
CA PRO A 79 -5.45 -13.81 -21.49
C PRO A 79 -5.68 -12.55 -22.34
N SER A 80 -6.59 -12.61 -23.31
CA SER A 80 -6.94 -11.43 -24.12
C SER A 80 -7.56 -10.30 -23.27
N ARG A 81 -7.35 -9.04 -23.67
CA ARG A 81 -7.94 -7.87 -22.98
C ARG A 81 -9.48 -7.89 -22.91
N GLY A 82 -10.13 -8.43 -23.95
CA GLY A 82 -11.59 -8.60 -23.95
C GLY A 82 -12.06 -9.57 -22.88
N TRP A 83 -11.32 -10.67 -22.67
CA TRP A 83 -11.57 -11.62 -21.60
C TRP A 83 -11.34 -10.98 -20.23
N GLN A 84 -10.21 -10.29 -20.03
CA GLN A 84 -9.88 -9.64 -18.77
C GLN A 84 -10.99 -8.66 -18.33
N ARG A 85 -11.42 -7.76 -19.23
CA ARG A 85 -12.53 -6.81 -18.98
C ARG A 85 -13.83 -7.52 -18.60
N LYS A 86 -14.15 -8.63 -19.26
CA LYS A 86 -15.35 -9.43 -18.96
C LYS A 86 -15.27 -10.03 -17.55
N GLN A 87 -14.11 -10.55 -17.14
CA GLN A 87 -13.94 -11.10 -15.80
C GLN A 87 -14.03 -10.03 -14.71
N VAL A 88 -13.40 -8.88 -14.90
CA VAL A 88 -13.52 -7.72 -14.01
C VAL A 88 -14.98 -7.29 -13.85
N TYR A 89 -15.73 -7.22 -14.96
CA TYR A 89 -17.16 -6.90 -14.93
C TYR A 89 -17.99 -7.96 -14.20
N ASN A 90 -17.76 -9.25 -14.48
CA ASN A 90 -18.46 -10.34 -13.81
C ASN A 90 -18.21 -10.34 -12.30
N PHE A 91 -16.96 -10.12 -11.90
CA PHE A 91 -16.58 -10.04 -10.50
C PHE A 91 -17.24 -8.84 -9.80
N HIS A 92 -17.31 -7.69 -10.47
CA HIS A 92 -18.04 -6.52 -9.97
C HIS A 92 -19.50 -6.86 -9.67
N LEU A 93 -20.22 -7.48 -10.61
CA LEU A 93 -21.62 -7.89 -10.43
C LEU A 93 -21.78 -8.89 -9.28
N ALA A 94 -20.87 -9.88 -9.19
CA ALA A 94 -20.90 -10.86 -8.11
C ALA A 94 -20.71 -10.21 -6.74
N ARG A 95 -19.76 -9.26 -6.63
CA ARG A 95 -19.50 -8.52 -5.39
C ARG A 95 -20.66 -7.61 -5.00
N GLU A 96 -21.27 -6.92 -5.96
CA GLU A 96 -22.44 -6.10 -5.69
C GLU A 96 -23.61 -6.95 -5.14
N ALA A 97 -23.86 -8.10 -5.77
CA ALA A 97 -24.91 -9.03 -5.33
C ALA A 97 -24.64 -9.61 -3.93
N THR A 98 -23.39 -9.88 -3.56
CA THR A 98 -23.04 -10.36 -2.21
C THR A 98 -23.16 -9.26 -1.16
N LEU A 99 -22.83 -8.01 -1.49
CA LEU A 99 -23.01 -6.86 -0.60
C LEU A 99 -24.49 -6.61 -0.28
N LEU A 100 -25.37 -6.70 -1.29
CA LEU A 100 -26.81 -6.55 -1.09
C LEU A 100 -27.41 -7.65 -0.20
N LYS A 101 -26.83 -8.86 -0.24
CA LYS A 101 -27.26 -10.02 0.55
C LYS A 101 -26.60 -10.10 1.93
N ARG A 102 -25.77 -9.13 2.31
CA ARG A 102 -25.09 -9.13 3.60
C ARG A 102 -26.05 -8.81 4.74
N ASN A 103 -26.81 -9.81 5.16
CA ASN A 103 -27.65 -9.79 6.35
C ASN A 103 -26.89 -10.39 7.55
N LYS A 104 -27.18 -9.93 8.77
CA LYS A 104 -26.55 -10.41 10.03
C LYS A 104 -27.14 -11.74 10.51
N GLU A 105 -27.67 -12.55 9.60
CA GLU A 105 -28.19 -13.86 9.95
C GLU A 105 -27.03 -14.80 10.34
N LYS A 106 -27.31 -15.72 11.26
CA LYS A 106 -26.32 -16.69 11.71
C LYS A 106 -25.98 -17.62 10.54
N SER A 107 -24.69 -17.89 10.37
CA SER A 107 -24.22 -18.87 9.39
C SER A 107 -24.97 -20.19 9.58
N PRO A 108 -25.40 -20.85 8.48
CA PRO A 108 -26.00 -22.18 8.55
C PRO A 108 -25.01 -23.24 9.05
N VAL A 109 -23.70 -22.93 9.07
CA VAL A 109 -22.62 -23.82 9.48
C VAL A 109 -21.73 -23.16 10.53
N LYS A 110 -21.25 -23.95 11.50
CA LYS A 110 -20.26 -23.50 12.48
C LYS A 110 -18.89 -23.36 11.79
N LEU A 111 -18.44 -22.13 11.60
CA LEU A 111 -17.13 -21.82 11.03
C LEU A 111 -16.02 -21.99 12.07
N PRO A 112 -14.79 -22.34 11.64
CA PRO A 112 -13.62 -22.40 12.52
C PRO A 112 -13.28 -21.04 13.12
N ARG A 113 -12.53 -21.04 14.23
CA ARG A 113 -11.95 -19.80 14.78
C ARG A 113 -10.81 -19.33 13.89
N ILE A 114 -10.52 -18.03 13.92
CA ILE A 114 -9.40 -17.44 13.14
C ILE A 114 -8.06 -18.12 13.43
N SER A 115 -7.82 -18.58 14.66
CA SER A 115 -6.59 -19.27 15.07
C SER A 115 -6.48 -20.72 14.58
N GLU A 116 -7.54 -21.31 14.06
CA GLU A 116 -7.58 -22.71 13.64
C GLU A 116 -7.14 -22.88 12.18
N LYS A 117 -5.87 -22.53 11.87
CA LYS A 117 -5.31 -22.54 10.50
C LYS A 117 -5.59 -23.85 9.74
N ASP A 118 -5.27 -25.00 10.31
CA ASP A 118 -5.46 -26.30 9.65
C ASP A 118 -6.93 -26.63 9.38
N ARG A 119 -7.84 -26.23 10.29
CA ARG A 119 -9.28 -26.43 10.09
C ARG A 119 -9.83 -25.53 8.99
N TRP A 120 -9.27 -24.34 8.80
CA TRP A 120 -9.60 -23.48 7.65
C TRP A 120 -9.13 -24.10 6.34
N LYS A 121 -7.95 -24.74 6.33
CA LYS A 121 -7.47 -25.51 5.17
C LYS A 121 -8.47 -26.60 4.79
N ASP A 122 -8.95 -27.36 5.78
CA ASP A 122 -9.92 -28.44 5.53
C ASP A 122 -11.27 -27.93 4.97
N VAL A 123 -11.72 -26.78 5.47
CA VAL A 123 -12.98 -26.15 5.03
C VAL A 123 -12.86 -25.64 3.60
N LEU A 124 -11.73 -25.03 3.23
CA LEU A 124 -11.52 -24.42 1.91
C LEU A 124 -11.19 -25.45 0.83
N CYS A 125 -10.38 -26.45 1.16
CA CYS A 125 -10.02 -27.54 0.25
C CYS A 125 -11.10 -28.63 0.16
N GLY A 126 -12.14 -28.57 1.00
CA GLY A 126 -13.26 -29.50 0.97
C GLY A 126 -12.98 -30.88 1.58
N SER A 127 -11.89 -31.05 2.32
CA SER A 127 -11.60 -32.26 3.12
C SER A 127 -12.39 -32.32 4.43
N ALA A 128 -13.03 -31.21 4.84
CA ALA A 128 -13.90 -31.17 6.01
C ALA A 128 -15.21 -31.97 5.82
N SER A 129 -15.59 -32.74 6.83
CA SER A 129 -16.92 -33.37 6.94
C SER A 129 -17.75 -32.64 8.02
N PRO A 130 -18.93 -32.06 7.70
CA PRO A 130 -19.59 -31.98 6.39
C PRO A 130 -18.94 -30.95 5.43
N SER A 131 -19.01 -31.21 4.12
CA SER A 131 -18.45 -30.33 3.09
C SER A 131 -19.11 -28.95 3.12
N VAL A 132 -18.31 -27.92 3.43
CA VAL A 132 -18.77 -26.53 3.50
C VAL A 132 -18.46 -25.87 2.17
N HIS A 133 -19.45 -25.81 1.29
CA HIS A 133 -19.30 -25.05 0.04
C HIS A 133 -19.24 -23.55 0.31
N PRO A 134 -18.53 -22.76 -0.53
CA PRO A 134 -18.47 -21.30 -0.44
C PRO A 134 -19.80 -20.67 -0.90
N LEU A 135 -20.88 -20.97 -0.20
CA LEU A 135 -22.20 -20.42 -0.43
C LEU A 135 -22.24 -18.96 0.03
N VAL A 136 -23.04 -18.14 -0.64
CA VAL A 136 -23.22 -16.73 -0.27
C VAL A 136 -23.66 -16.59 1.19
N SER A 137 -24.55 -17.47 1.67
CA SER A 137 -25.03 -17.50 3.06
C SER A 137 -23.96 -17.81 4.10
N VAL A 138 -22.84 -18.42 3.70
CA VAL A 138 -21.69 -18.70 4.56
C VAL A 138 -20.70 -17.53 4.46
N VAL A 139 -20.28 -17.17 3.25
CA VAL A 139 -19.24 -16.15 3.01
C VAL A 139 -19.65 -14.78 3.56
N THR A 140 -20.93 -14.38 3.45
CA THR A 140 -21.39 -13.08 3.97
C THR A 140 -21.36 -12.97 5.50
N THR A 141 -21.20 -14.09 6.21
CA THR A 141 -21.15 -14.12 7.68
C THR A 141 -19.72 -14.04 8.23
N ILE A 142 -18.71 -14.20 7.38
CA ILE A 142 -17.30 -14.17 7.75
C ILE A 142 -16.88 -12.72 8.02
N PRO A 143 -16.35 -12.38 9.21
CA PRO A 143 -15.83 -11.05 9.48
C PRO A 143 -14.61 -10.71 8.62
N GLN A 144 -14.41 -9.42 8.30
CA GLN A 144 -13.30 -8.94 7.48
C GLN A 144 -11.92 -9.43 7.95
N GLN A 145 -11.64 -9.35 9.26
CA GLN A 145 -10.38 -9.83 9.85
C GLN A 145 -10.12 -11.32 9.60
N THR A 146 -11.19 -12.13 9.60
CA THR A 146 -11.10 -13.55 9.30
C THR A 146 -10.88 -13.79 7.81
N ILE A 147 -11.52 -13.01 6.93
CA ILE A 147 -11.27 -13.06 5.48
C ILE A 147 -9.79 -12.77 5.19
N GLU A 148 -9.24 -11.70 5.79
CA GLU A 148 -7.83 -11.34 5.63
C GLU A 148 -6.89 -12.46 6.10
N ALA A 149 -7.12 -13.00 7.31
CA ALA A 149 -6.31 -14.10 7.82
C ALA A 149 -6.39 -15.35 6.93
N VAL A 150 -7.58 -15.71 6.45
CA VAL A 150 -7.78 -16.85 5.56
C VAL A 150 -7.07 -16.66 4.22
N ILE A 151 -7.10 -15.45 3.65
CA ILE A 151 -6.34 -15.12 2.43
C ILE A 151 -4.84 -15.27 2.68
N SER A 152 -4.33 -14.78 3.81
CA SER A 152 -2.92 -14.92 4.18
C SER A 152 -2.52 -16.39 4.34
N TYR A 153 -3.31 -17.21 5.04
CA TYR A 153 -3.04 -18.64 5.17
C TYR A 153 -3.05 -19.34 3.82
N SER A 154 -3.95 -18.93 2.91
CA SER A 154 -4.03 -19.49 1.56
C SER A 154 -2.79 -19.19 0.75
N ALA A 155 -2.22 -17.98 0.86
CA ALA A 155 -0.95 -17.64 0.23
C ALA A 155 0.21 -18.51 0.77
N GLU A 156 0.29 -18.70 2.09
CA GLU A 156 1.31 -19.57 2.71
C GLU A 156 1.17 -21.03 2.22
N TRP A 157 -0.04 -21.57 2.12
CA TRP A 157 -0.25 -22.94 1.63
C TRP A 157 0.12 -23.10 0.16
N ILE A 158 -0.14 -22.08 -0.66
CA ILE A 158 0.24 -22.05 -2.08
C ILE A 158 1.76 -22.08 -2.22
N GLU A 159 2.49 -21.38 -1.34
CA GLU A 159 3.96 -21.41 -1.30
C GLU A 159 4.52 -22.77 -0.82
N GLU A 160 3.88 -23.39 0.17
CA GLU A 160 4.30 -24.68 0.74
C GLU A 160 4.01 -25.88 -0.18
N GLU A 161 2.82 -25.95 -0.78
CA GLU A 161 2.40 -27.08 -1.64
C GLU A 161 2.87 -26.92 -3.09
N GLY A 162 3.23 -25.69 -3.48
CA GLY A 162 3.64 -25.33 -4.82
C GLY A 162 2.43 -25.23 -5.77
N PHE A 163 2.12 -24.02 -6.21
CA PHE A 163 1.24 -23.82 -7.36
C PHE A 163 2.07 -23.94 -8.65
N CYS A 164 1.63 -24.81 -9.57
CA CYS A 164 2.45 -25.36 -10.66
C CYS A 164 3.09 -24.28 -11.56
N ALA A 165 4.35 -23.93 -11.30
CA ALA A 165 5.15 -23.07 -12.17
C ALA A 165 5.68 -23.79 -13.43
N SER A 166 5.37 -25.09 -13.61
CA SER A 166 5.78 -25.88 -14.78
C SER A 166 4.61 -26.18 -15.72
N MET A 167 3.75 -25.21 -15.98
CA MET A 167 2.74 -25.33 -17.03
C MET A 167 3.44 -25.42 -18.40
N SER A 168 3.45 -26.63 -18.97
CA SER A 168 4.07 -26.89 -20.28
C SER A 168 3.06 -26.89 -21.43
N SER A 169 1.75 -26.81 -21.12
CA SER A 169 0.65 -26.90 -22.08
C SER A 169 -0.43 -25.85 -21.79
N LYS A 170 -1.14 -25.42 -22.84
CA LYS A 170 -2.30 -24.50 -22.73
C LYS A 170 -3.57 -25.18 -22.21
N ASP A 171 -3.57 -26.51 -22.20
CA ASP A 171 -4.68 -27.31 -21.66
C ASP A 171 -4.51 -27.60 -20.15
N ASP A 172 -3.55 -26.94 -19.50
CA ASP A 172 -3.32 -27.09 -18.07
C ASP A 172 -4.55 -26.58 -17.29
N PRO A 173 -5.13 -27.38 -16.38
CA PRO A 173 -6.32 -26.99 -15.62
C PRO A 173 -6.10 -25.76 -14.74
N ASP A 174 -4.86 -25.47 -14.34
CA ASP A 174 -4.52 -24.39 -13.41
C ASP A 174 -4.28 -23.04 -14.12
N LEU A 175 -4.11 -23.05 -15.45
CA LEU A 175 -3.85 -21.83 -16.24
C LEU A 175 -5.00 -20.82 -16.16
N LEU A 176 -6.24 -21.29 -16.32
CA LEU A 176 -7.42 -20.42 -16.28
C LEU A 176 -7.66 -19.80 -14.89
N PRO A 177 -7.65 -20.58 -13.79
CA PRO A 177 -7.69 -20.03 -12.43
C PRO A 177 -6.59 -19.01 -12.15
N LEU A 178 -5.34 -19.29 -12.55
CA LEU A 178 -4.23 -18.37 -12.32
C LEU A 178 -4.43 -17.04 -13.07
N ASN A 179 -4.74 -17.11 -14.36
CA ASN A 179 -5.02 -15.93 -15.19
C ASN A 179 -6.19 -15.11 -14.62
N LEU A 180 -7.21 -15.76 -14.05
CA LEU A 180 -8.32 -15.08 -13.39
C LEU A 180 -7.85 -14.34 -12.13
N MET A 181 -7.07 -14.99 -11.27
CA MET A 181 -6.55 -14.38 -10.04
C MET A 181 -5.67 -13.18 -10.35
N ILE A 182 -4.69 -13.32 -11.26
CA ILE A 182 -3.81 -12.22 -11.70
C ILE A 182 -4.65 -11.07 -12.27
N CYS A 183 -5.61 -11.37 -13.15
CA CYS A 183 -6.48 -10.35 -13.74
C CYS A 183 -7.29 -9.58 -12.69
N LEU A 184 -7.86 -10.25 -11.68
CA LEU A 184 -8.62 -9.58 -10.63
C LEU A 184 -7.71 -8.72 -9.74
N ILE A 185 -6.56 -9.24 -9.31
CA ILE A 185 -5.60 -8.49 -8.49
C ILE A 185 -5.14 -7.24 -9.24
N ALA A 186 -4.72 -7.39 -10.50
CA ALA A 186 -4.15 -6.31 -11.27
C ALA A 186 -5.20 -5.27 -11.72
N CYS A 187 -6.34 -5.73 -12.24
CA CYS A 187 -7.32 -4.85 -12.87
C CYS A 187 -8.48 -4.43 -11.94
N TYR A 188 -8.88 -5.26 -10.98
CA TYR A 188 -9.98 -4.92 -10.05
C TYR A 188 -9.46 -4.27 -8.76
N PHE A 189 -8.36 -4.78 -8.20
CA PHE A 189 -7.71 -4.23 -6.99
C PHE A 189 -6.58 -3.23 -7.30
N ASN A 190 -6.44 -2.84 -8.57
CA ASN A 190 -5.57 -1.76 -9.05
C ASN A 190 -4.07 -1.97 -8.77
N GLN A 191 -3.61 -3.22 -8.71
CA GLN A 191 -2.18 -3.57 -8.70
C GLN A 191 -1.65 -3.65 -10.15
N THR A 192 -1.62 -2.52 -10.84
CA THR A 192 -1.40 -2.46 -12.30
C THR A 192 -0.01 -2.91 -12.73
N ASP A 193 0.95 -2.91 -11.81
CA ASP A 193 2.31 -3.45 -11.99
C ASP A 193 2.32 -4.96 -12.24
N LEU A 194 1.29 -5.69 -11.77
CA LEU A 194 1.13 -7.14 -11.95
C LEU A 194 0.29 -7.53 -13.19
N ALA A 195 -0.17 -6.56 -13.98
CA ALA A 195 -1.10 -6.85 -15.09
C ALA A 195 -0.41 -7.55 -16.27
N ASP A 196 -1.04 -8.60 -16.80
CA ASP A 196 -0.67 -9.20 -18.08
C ASP A 196 -0.87 -8.19 -19.23
N LYS A 197 0.22 -7.76 -19.87
CA LYS A 197 0.24 -6.67 -20.86
C LYS A 197 -0.18 -7.09 -22.27
#